data_AF-A0A1H6IW20-F1
#
_entry.id   AF-A0A1H6IW20-F1
#
_cell.length_a   1.000
_cell.length_b   1.000
_cell.length_c   1.000
_cell.angle_alpha   90.00
_cell.angle_beta   90.00
_cell.angle_gamma   90.00
#
_symmetry.space_group_name_H-M   'P 1'
#
loop_
_entity.id
_entity.type
_entity.pdbx_description
1 polymer ?
#
loop_
_entity_poly.entity_id
_entity_poly.type
_entity_poly.pdbx_seq_one_letter_code
_entity_poly.pdbx_strand_id
1 'polypeptide(L)'
;MSRNSERKKARRRKRQAARDERWLPAGVMDAVAEQTTTAAVLEAFDERITERGWVFDDEVSDEESALWFFPPSHAEVPDEELVTVTTIVLTAEEAADIAHVVFVGTADDYQFDFDELFASLDVIEAYRLGDPAPTF
;
A
#
# COMPACT_ATOMS: atom_id res chain seq x y z
N MET A 1 32.94 34.36 29.77
CA MET A 1 32.87 33.14 28.92
C MET A 1 33.79 33.35 27.72
N SER A 2 34.77 32.48 27.46
CA SER A 2 35.85 32.76 26.49
C SER A 2 35.64 32.07 25.13
N ARG A 3 35.90 32.82 24.04
CA ARG A 3 35.83 32.39 22.62
C ARG A 3 36.59 31.11 22.29
N ASN A 4 37.59 30.74 23.10
CA ASN A 4 38.38 29.53 22.90
C ASN A 4 37.64 28.25 23.32
N SER A 5 36.71 28.34 24.28
CA SER A 5 35.91 27.20 24.73
C SER A 5 34.84 26.82 23.70
N GLU A 6 34.18 27.83 23.11
CA GLU A 6 33.18 27.64 22.06
C GLU A 6 33.78 27.02 20.80
N ARG A 7 34.98 27.45 20.40
CA ARG A 7 35.67 26.91 19.23
C ARG A 7 36.08 25.45 19.40
N LYS A 8 36.40 25.02 20.64
CA LYS A 8 36.64 23.60 20.96
C LYS A 8 35.33 22.80 20.97
N LYS A 9 34.25 23.34 21.54
CA LYS A 9 32.92 22.69 21.52
C LYS A 9 32.38 22.53 20.10
N ALA A 10 32.52 23.54 19.25
CA ALA A 10 32.12 23.50 17.84
C ALA A 10 32.91 22.46 17.05
N ARG A 11 34.23 22.36 17.26
CA ARG A 11 35.05 21.30 16.64
C ARG A 11 34.68 19.90 17.13
N ARG A 12 34.37 19.74 18.42
CA ARG A 12 33.91 18.45 18.98
C ARG A 12 32.56 18.06 18.39
N ARG A 13 31.61 18.99 18.32
CA ARG A 13 30.28 18.80 17.72
C ARG A 13 30.37 18.46 16.22
N LYS A 14 31.25 19.12 15.46
CA LYS A 14 31.48 18.82 14.03
C LYS A 14 32.12 17.44 13.83
N ARG A 15 33.03 17.03 14.71
CA ARG A 15 33.61 15.67 14.69
C ARG A 15 32.63 14.58 15.12
N GLN A 16 31.61 14.94 15.91
CA GLN A 16 30.58 14.02 16.37
C GLN A 16 29.51 13.86 15.29
N ALA A 17 29.04 14.96 14.69
CA ALA A 17 28.11 14.95 13.56
C ALA A 17 28.64 14.17 12.34
N ALA A 18 29.91 14.35 11.97
CA ALA A 18 30.54 13.58 10.88
C ALA A 18 30.79 12.09 11.24
N ARG A 19 30.66 11.71 12.51
CA ARG A 19 30.77 10.32 12.98
C ARG A 19 29.39 9.67 13.09
N ASP A 20 28.36 10.45 13.39
CA ASP A 20 26.94 10.04 13.40
C ASP A 20 26.40 9.83 11.97
N GLU A 21 26.80 10.64 10.98
CA GLU A 21 26.46 10.43 9.55
C GLU A 21 26.99 9.10 8.98
N ARG A 22 27.97 8.47 9.62
CA ARG A 22 28.60 7.23 9.15
C ARG A 22 28.27 6.00 10.01
N TRP A 23 27.37 6.13 10.98
CA TRP A 23 26.94 5.01 11.81
C TRP A 23 25.42 5.06 12.02
N LEU A 24 24.69 4.66 10.99
CA LEU A 24 23.30 4.23 11.16
C LEU A 24 23.31 2.78 11.68
N PRO A 25 22.61 2.47 12.79
CA PRO A 25 22.45 1.10 13.24
C PRO A 25 21.85 0.26 12.11
N ALA A 26 22.30 -0.99 11.93
CA ALA A 26 21.85 -1.87 10.85
C ALA A 26 20.33 -1.95 10.72
N GLY A 27 19.58 -1.92 11.83
CA GLY A 27 18.11 -1.93 11.82
C GLY A 27 17.43 -0.69 11.22
N VAL A 28 18.10 0.46 11.14
CA VAL A 28 17.56 1.65 10.46
C VAL A 28 17.79 1.56 8.96
N MET A 29 18.86 0.90 8.51
CA MET A 29 19.07 0.64 7.08
C MET A 29 18.15 -0.46 6.56
N ASP A 30 17.87 -1.48 7.38
CA ASP A 30 16.88 -2.53 7.07
C ASP A 30 15.48 -1.92 6.95
N ALA A 31 15.04 -1.15 7.95
CA ALA A 31 13.72 -0.50 7.91
C ALA A 31 13.57 0.48 6.73
N VAL A 32 14.62 1.21 6.34
CA VAL A 32 14.59 2.12 5.18
C VAL A 32 14.64 1.34 3.86
N ALA A 33 15.36 0.22 3.80
CA ALA A 33 15.40 -0.65 2.62
C ALA A 33 14.07 -1.40 2.43
N GLU A 34 13.46 -1.89 3.50
CA GLU A 34 12.10 -2.46 3.52
C GLU A 34 11.08 -1.41 3.05
N GLN A 35 11.08 -0.20 3.62
CA GLN A 35 10.20 0.90 3.16
C GLN A 35 10.39 1.26 1.69
N THR A 36 11.65 1.27 1.20
CA THR A 36 11.94 1.55 -0.23
C THR A 36 11.44 0.41 -1.12
N THR A 37 11.51 -0.83 -0.65
CA THR A 37 11.03 -2.01 -1.36
C THR A 37 9.50 -2.02 -1.41
N THR A 38 8.83 -1.73 -0.29
CA THR A 38 7.36 -1.60 -0.21
C THR A 38 6.83 -0.50 -1.14
N ALA A 39 7.46 0.68 -1.15
CA ALA A 39 7.04 1.77 -2.04
C ALA A 39 7.18 1.39 -3.53
N ALA A 40 8.27 0.73 -3.91
CA ALA A 40 8.47 0.26 -5.28
C ALA A 40 7.48 -0.85 -5.68
N VAL A 41 7.14 -1.74 -4.74
CA VAL A 41 6.13 -2.79 -4.93
C VAL A 41 4.75 -2.17 -5.14
N LEU A 42 4.38 -1.17 -4.33
CA LEU A 42 3.11 -0.44 -4.44
C LEU A 42 3.01 0.33 -5.77
N GLU A 43 4.09 1.00 -6.18
CA GLU A 43 4.15 1.73 -7.47
C GLU A 43 4.00 0.77 -8.65
N ALA A 44 4.70 -0.37 -8.62
CA ALA A 44 4.57 -1.39 -9.67
C ALA A 44 3.18 -2.07 -9.68
N PHE A 45 2.55 -2.20 -8.50
CA PHE A 45 1.19 -2.69 -8.37
C PHE A 45 0.19 -1.72 -9.00
N ASP A 46 0.27 -0.44 -8.61
CA ASP A 46 -0.59 0.63 -9.12
C ASP A 46 -0.50 0.75 -10.64
N GLU A 47 0.72 0.79 -11.20
CA GLU A 47 0.93 0.87 -12.66
C GLU A 47 0.21 -0.28 -13.38
N ARG A 48 0.37 -1.52 -12.88
CA ARG A 48 -0.23 -2.69 -13.53
C ARG A 48 -1.75 -2.72 -13.43
N ILE A 49 -2.32 -2.28 -12.31
CA ILE A 49 -3.76 -2.38 -12.10
C ILE A 49 -4.51 -1.22 -12.77
N THR A 50 -3.93 -0.03 -12.78
CA THR A 50 -4.50 1.15 -13.46
C THR A 50 -4.51 0.99 -14.99
N GLU A 51 -3.53 0.30 -15.57
CA GLU A 51 -3.54 -0.09 -17.00
C GLU A 51 -4.78 -0.93 -17.38
N ARG A 52 -5.38 -1.62 -16.41
CA ARG A 52 -6.58 -2.46 -16.60
C ARG A 52 -7.89 -1.71 -16.32
N GLY A 53 -7.81 -0.43 -15.97
CA GLY A 53 -8.97 0.43 -15.75
C GLY A 53 -9.45 0.52 -14.30
N TRP A 54 -8.64 0.04 -13.35
CA TRP A 54 -8.85 0.33 -11.94
C TRP A 54 -8.48 1.78 -11.63
N VAL A 55 -9.15 2.36 -10.64
CA VAL A 55 -8.98 3.76 -10.24
C VAL A 55 -8.59 3.80 -8.77
N PHE A 56 -7.48 4.46 -8.48
CA PHE A 56 -7.06 4.73 -7.11
C PHE A 56 -8.00 5.75 -6.45
N ASP A 57 -8.44 5.47 -5.23
CA ASP A 57 -9.33 6.33 -4.46
C ASP A 57 -8.52 7.15 -3.45
N ASP A 58 -8.23 8.42 -3.77
CA ASP A 58 -7.48 9.30 -2.87
C ASP A 58 -8.29 9.80 -1.66
N GLU A 59 -9.62 9.67 -1.70
CA GLU A 59 -10.50 10.15 -0.65
C GLU A 59 -10.58 9.13 0.49
N VAL A 60 -10.54 7.84 0.15
CA VAL A 60 -10.61 6.74 1.11
C VAL A 60 -9.22 6.22 1.50
N SER A 61 -8.23 6.30 0.61
CA SER A 61 -6.86 5.85 0.90
C SER A 61 -6.14 6.79 1.86
N ASP A 62 -5.26 6.23 2.69
CA ASP A 62 -4.48 6.98 3.69
C ASP A 62 -3.04 6.45 3.80
N GLU A 63 -2.33 6.83 4.87
CA GLU A 63 -0.95 6.39 5.09
C GLU A 63 -0.84 4.89 5.44
N GLU A 64 -1.94 4.27 5.87
CA GLU A 64 -1.99 2.88 6.35
C GLU A 64 -2.64 1.94 5.32
N SER A 65 -3.40 2.47 4.37
CA SER A 65 -4.16 1.70 3.39
C SER A 65 -4.26 2.38 2.02
N ALA A 66 -4.18 1.57 0.98
CA ALA A 66 -4.35 2.00 -0.40
C ALA A 66 -5.53 1.25 -1.01
N LEU A 67 -6.50 2.00 -1.57
CA LEU A 67 -7.73 1.46 -2.14
C LEU A 67 -7.83 1.77 -3.64
N TRP A 68 -8.20 0.75 -4.40
CA TRP A 68 -8.60 0.87 -5.80
C TRP A 68 -10.01 0.35 -5.98
N PHE A 69 -10.78 0.98 -6.86
CA PHE A 69 -12.07 0.47 -7.29
C PHE A 69 -12.10 0.22 -8.79
N PHE A 70 -12.98 -0.69 -9.22
CA PHE A 70 -13.16 -1.02 -10.62
C PHE A 70 -14.48 -0.46 -11.17
N PRO A 71 -14.50 0.75 -11.78
CA PRO A 71 -15.72 1.44 -12.20
C PRO A 71 -16.70 0.59 -13.05
N PRO A 72 -16.24 -0.30 -13.96
CA PRO A 72 -17.16 -1.14 -14.75
C PRO A 72 -17.98 -2.14 -13.94
N SER A 73 -17.63 -2.39 -12.67
CA SER A 73 -18.40 -3.27 -11.77
C SER A 73 -19.47 -2.53 -10.94
N HIS A 74 -19.54 -1.20 -11.03
CA HIS A 74 -20.45 -0.41 -10.21
C HIS A 74 -21.92 -0.84 -10.39
N ALA A 75 -22.64 -0.98 -9.27
CA ALA A 75 -24.06 -1.31 -9.24
C ALA A 75 -24.77 -0.60 -8.09
N GLU A 76 -26.07 -0.37 -8.25
CA GLU A 76 -26.93 0.08 -7.16
C GLU A 76 -27.19 -1.10 -6.20
N VAL A 77 -26.73 -0.96 -4.97
CA VAL A 77 -26.88 -1.97 -3.92
C VAL A 77 -27.87 -1.43 -2.88
N PRO A 78 -28.90 -2.21 -2.49
CA PRO A 78 -29.94 -1.72 -1.58
C PRO A 78 -29.51 -1.64 -0.11
N ASP A 79 -28.40 -2.29 0.25
CA ASP A 79 -27.85 -2.32 1.59
C ASP A 79 -26.60 -1.45 1.66
N GLU A 80 -26.57 -0.53 2.62
CA GLU A 80 -25.46 0.42 2.82
C GLU A 80 -24.23 -0.27 3.44
N GLU A 81 -24.36 -1.48 4.00
CA GLU A 81 -23.24 -2.27 4.52
C GLU A 81 -22.44 -3.00 3.42
N LEU A 82 -22.94 -3.01 2.18
CA LEU A 82 -22.33 -3.70 1.05
C LEU A 82 -21.60 -2.71 0.13
N VAL A 83 -20.51 -3.15 -0.50
CA VAL A 83 -19.77 -2.30 -1.43
C VAL A 83 -20.53 -2.12 -2.75
N THR A 84 -20.59 -0.90 -3.27
CA THR A 84 -21.30 -0.58 -4.53
C THR A 84 -20.45 -0.81 -5.78
N VAL A 85 -19.18 -1.15 -5.61
CA VAL A 85 -18.19 -1.40 -6.66
C VAL A 85 -17.19 -2.42 -6.12
N THR A 86 -16.60 -3.21 -7.01
CA THR A 86 -15.51 -4.13 -6.62
C THR A 86 -14.28 -3.32 -6.24
N THR A 87 -13.71 -3.62 -5.07
CA THR A 87 -12.56 -2.90 -4.52
C THR A 87 -11.39 -3.84 -4.26
N ILE A 88 -10.19 -3.27 -4.31
CA ILE A 88 -8.95 -3.87 -3.83
C ILE A 88 -8.35 -2.95 -2.78
N VAL A 89 -7.98 -3.52 -1.64
CA VAL A 89 -7.32 -2.81 -0.54
C VAL A 89 -6.01 -3.49 -0.21
N LEU A 90 -4.95 -2.69 -0.11
CA LEU A 90 -3.66 -3.08 0.43
C LEU A 90 -3.45 -2.36 1.76
N THR A 91 -3.00 -3.07 2.80
CA THR A 91 -2.70 -2.47 4.11
C THR A 91 -1.21 -2.52 4.41
N ALA A 92 -0.71 -1.51 5.10
CA ALA A 92 0.70 -1.43 5.49
C ALA A 92 1.07 -2.44 6.61
N GLU A 93 0.08 -2.93 7.36
CA GLU A 93 0.29 -3.83 8.51
C GLU A 93 0.44 -5.31 8.11
N GLU A 94 -0.23 -5.77 7.06
CA GLU A 94 -0.33 -7.21 6.73
C GLU A 94 0.88 -7.78 5.97
N ALA A 95 1.99 -7.03 5.98
CA ALA A 95 3.12 -7.16 5.05
C ALA A 95 2.67 -6.89 3.60
N ALA A 96 3.54 -6.26 2.82
CA ALA A 96 3.24 -5.69 1.51
C ALA A 96 2.88 -6.70 0.39
N ASP A 97 2.41 -7.90 0.76
CA ASP A 97 2.20 -9.04 -0.11
C ASP A 97 0.74 -9.53 -0.14
N ILE A 98 -0.13 -9.06 0.76
CA ILE A 98 -1.55 -9.47 0.82
C ILE A 98 -2.47 -8.37 0.26
N ALA A 99 -3.38 -8.78 -0.63
CA ALA A 99 -4.43 -7.93 -1.17
C ALA A 99 -5.81 -8.42 -0.78
N HIS A 100 -6.64 -7.51 -0.30
CA HIS A 100 -8.04 -7.74 0.05
C HIS A 100 -8.92 -7.33 -1.11
N VAL A 101 -9.77 -8.23 -1.58
CA VAL A 101 -10.74 -7.99 -2.65
C VAL A 101 -12.14 -8.11 -2.05
N VAL A 102 -12.96 -7.08 -2.26
CA VAL A 102 -14.39 -7.13 -1.91
C VAL A 102 -15.21 -6.93 -3.18
N PHE A 103 -16.13 -7.86 -3.44
CA PHE A 103 -16.96 -7.85 -4.64
C PHE A 103 -18.18 -6.95 -4.50
N VAL A 104 -18.59 -6.31 -5.60
CA VAL A 104 -19.83 -5.51 -5.65
C VAL A 104 -21.04 -6.26 -5.09
N GLY A 105 -21.75 -5.62 -4.15
CA GLY A 105 -22.91 -6.17 -3.46
C GLY A 105 -22.59 -7.30 -2.48
N THR A 106 -21.35 -7.38 -2.01
CA THR A 106 -20.92 -8.29 -0.94
C THR A 106 -20.21 -7.52 0.16
N ALA A 107 -19.99 -8.17 1.30
CA ALA A 107 -19.10 -7.72 2.38
C ALA A 107 -18.04 -8.79 2.70
N ASP A 108 -17.88 -9.76 1.80
CA ASP A 108 -16.94 -10.86 1.98
C ASP A 108 -15.54 -10.37 1.59
N ASP A 109 -14.59 -10.54 2.51
CA ASP A 109 -13.17 -10.23 2.29
C ASP A 109 -12.45 -11.45 1.70
N TYR A 110 -11.95 -11.32 0.47
CA TYR A 110 -11.12 -12.32 -0.19
C TYR A 110 -9.66 -11.87 -0.18
N GLN A 111 -8.80 -12.71 0.39
CA GLN A 111 -7.38 -12.41 0.56
C GLN A 111 -6.55 -13.17 -0.46
N PHE A 112 -5.68 -12.47 -1.15
CA PHE A 112 -4.79 -13.01 -2.17
C PHE A 112 -3.36 -12.56 -1.91
N ASP A 113 -2.39 -13.41 -2.25
CA ASP A 113 -1.05 -12.87 -2.53
C ASP A 113 -1.05 -12.15 -3.89
N PHE A 114 0.02 -11.40 -4.19
CA PHE A 114 0.05 -10.60 -5.42
C PHE A 114 0.05 -11.47 -6.69
N ASP A 115 0.77 -12.60 -6.68
CA ASP A 115 0.85 -13.48 -7.84
C ASP A 115 -0.52 -14.12 -8.12
N GLU A 116 -1.21 -14.56 -7.08
CA GLU A 116 -2.56 -15.13 -7.11
C GLU A 116 -3.61 -14.09 -7.56
N LEU A 117 -3.51 -12.86 -7.02
CA LEU A 117 -4.38 -11.75 -7.42
C LEU A 117 -4.25 -11.48 -8.92
N PHE A 118 -3.03 -11.31 -9.42
CA PHE A 118 -2.80 -11.03 -10.84
C PHE A 118 -3.22 -12.20 -11.75
N ALA A 119 -3.10 -13.44 -11.28
CA ALA A 119 -3.61 -14.61 -12.00
C ALA A 119 -5.15 -14.65 -12.03
N SER A 120 -5.80 -14.08 -11.01
CA SER A 120 -7.25 -14.09 -10.82
C SER A 120 -7.97 -12.83 -11.31
N LEU A 121 -7.25 -11.79 -11.72
CA LEU A 121 -7.83 -10.49 -12.11
C LEU A 121 -8.91 -10.61 -13.19
N ASP A 122 -8.75 -11.49 -14.18
CA ASP A 122 -9.77 -11.67 -15.22
C ASP A 122 -11.11 -12.18 -14.65
N VAL A 123 -11.05 -13.04 -13.61
CA VAL A 123 -12.25 -13.54 -12.90
C VAL A 123 -12.84 -12.43 -12.04
N ILE A 124 -11.99 -11.69 -11.33
CA ILE A 124 -12.40 -10.58 -10.46
C ILE A 124 -13.11 -9.50 -11.26
N GLU A 125 -12.49 -9.05 -12.37
CA GLU A 125 -13.00 -8.00 -13.24
C GLU A 125 -14.25 -8.41 -14.03
N ALA A 126 -14.50 -9.71 -14.19
CA ALA A 126 -15.69 -10.24 -14.84
C ALA A 126 -16.92 -10.28 -13.92
N TYR A 127 -16.73 -10.34 -12.60
CA TYR A 127 -17.82 -10.47 -11.64
C TYR A 127 -18.76 -9.26 -11.65
N ARG A 128 -20.07 -9.50 -11.72
CA ARG A 128 -21.11 -8.48 -11.58
C ARG A 128 -22.14 -8.88 -10.53
N LEU A 129 -22.83 -7.87 -10.00
CA LEU A 129 -23.90 -8.08 -9.02
C LEU A 129 -24.94 -9.08 -9.54
N GLY A 130 -25.16 -10.17 -8.80
CA GLY A 130 -26.09 -11.24 -9.16
C GLY A 130 -25.45 -12.45 -9.82
N ASP A 131 -24.17 -12.38 -10.18
CA ASP A 131 -23.39 -13.54 -10.61
C ASP A 131 -23.17 -14.50 -9.43
N PRO A 132 -22.98 -15.81 -9.71
CA PRO A 132 -22.55 -16.75 -8.67
C PRO A 132 -21.21 -16.30 -8.08
N ALA A 133 -20.99 -16.60 -6.80
CA ALA A 133 -19.74 -16.30 -6.13
C ALA A 133 -18.56 -16.92 -6.92
N PRO A 134 -17.50 -16.13 -7.19
CA PRO A 134 -16.35 -16.60 -7.94
C PRO A 134 -15.58 -17.68 -7.15
N THR A 135 -14.92 -18.57 -7.88
CA THR A 135 -14.10 -19.66 -7.32
C THR A 135 -12.67 -19.49 -7.80
N PHE A 136 -11.71 -19.60 -6.87
CA PHE A 136 -10.28 -19.46 -7.09
C PHE A 136 -9.55 -20.78 -6.80
#